data_AF-A0A4D7HAV7-F1
#
_entry.id   AF-A0A4D7HAV7-F1
#
_cell.length_a   1.000
_cell.length_b   1.000
_cell.length_c   1.000
_cell.angle_alpha   90.00
_cell.angle_beta   90.00
_cell.angle_gamma   90.00
#
_symmetry.space_group_name_H-M   'P 1'
#
loop_
_entity.id
_entity.type
_entity.pdbx_description
1 polymer ?
#
loop_
_entity_poly.entity_id
_entity_poly.type
_entity_poly.pdbx_seq_one_letter_code
_entity_poly.pdbx_strand_id
1 'polypeptide(L)'
;MRRRTLLGAVGVGFAGSLAGCTDLFETTASREPPVVENRPSASYIPTHQEGMEMVGMANAGDLTVGVMYSWPHRFWTVQGRQTERVDVGRNDAIHLMVSVWDAESGVTIPSSGVTVETTDGDGNREEEVVYEMLSQRMGFHYGDNWPLPGDGSYTVRVDVGGTNIRRFGEFEGKFGEPASVELEFEYSERERNDIPYTILEDRQGNPGALEAMEMEMPNGATMPVGRAPAPDALPGESFGTQTSGDAVFAASAVSGGRFGDRPYLLVSPRTPQNGLVIPSMGLSATVGGTDVALEAALDPEVGFHYGANVEGLSTDDDLELVVDTPPQSARHEGFETAFLDMPPMTF
;
A
#
# COMPACT_ATOMS: atom_id res chain seq x y z
N MET A 1 14.79 15.47 13.67
CA MET A 1 15.04 15.68 15.13
C MET A 1 15.80 14.47 15.66
N ARG A 2 16.81 14.66 16.50
CA ARG A 2 17.80 13.63 16.89
C ARG A 2 17.23 12.69 17.98
N ARG A 3 17.07 11.39 17.67
CA ARG A 3 16.72 10.35 18.66
C ARG A 3 17.92 10.13 19.61
N ARG A 4 17.66 10.16 20.93
CA ARG A 4 18.64 10.27 22.01
C ARG A 4 19.30 8.92 22.31
N THR A 5 20.63 8.88 22.21
CA THR A 5 21.46 7.79 22.75
C THR A 5 21.78 8.08 24.21
N LEU A 6 21.37 7.21 25.14
CA LEU A 6 21.74 7.31 26.55
C LEU A 6 23.01 6.48 26.81
N LEU A 7 24.13 7.16 27.03
CA LEU A 7 25.40 6.54 27.46
C LEU A 7 25.44 6.50 29.00
N GLY A 8 25.32 5.30 29.58
CA GLY A 8 25.62 5.04 30.99
C GLY A 8 26.97 4.32 31.12
N ALA A 9 27.94 4.95 31.79
CA ALA A 9 29.29 4.42 31.97
C ALA A 9 29.46 3.65 33.30
N VAL A 10 29.78 2.35 33.16
CA VAL A 10 30.78 1.51 33.85
C VAL A 10 30.97 1.58 35.38
N GLY A 11 30.76 0.43 36.03
CA GLY A 11 31.47 -0.02 37.22
C GLY A 11 31.88 -1.49 37.09
N VAL A 12 33.18 -1.80 37.15
CA VAL A 12 33.76 -3.16 36.96
C VAL A 12 33.95 -3.85 38.32
N GLY A 13 33.55 -5.13 38.40
CA GLY A 13 33.91 -6.07 39.47
C GLY A 13 33.70 -7.53 39.03
N PHE A 14 34.69 -8.39 39.24
CA PHE A 14 35.00 -9.61 38.48
C PHE A 14 34.26 -10.92 38.90
N ALA A 15 34.14 -11.81 37.89
CA ALA A 15 34.21 -13.28 37.91
C ALA A 15 32.97 -14.14 38.27
N GLY A 16 32.44 -14.83 37.24
CA GLY A 16 31.99 -16.22 37.38
C GLY A 16 30.70 -16.60 36.66
N SER A 17 30.84 -17.45 35.64
CA SER A 17 29.86 -18.43 35.12
C SER A 17 28.64 -17.97 34.29
N LEU A 18 28.61 -18.54 33.06
CA LEU A 18 27.51 -18.66 32.10
C LEU A 18 27.02 -17.35 31.48
N ALA A 19 27.63 -17.00 30.35
CA ALA A 19 27.00 -16.14 29.35
C ALA A 19 25.79 -16.88 28.76
N GLY A 20 24.67 -16.85 29.48
CA GLY A 20 23.36 -17.08 28.90
C GLY A 20 23.05 -15.88 28.03
N CYS A 21 22.91 -16.11 26.72
CA CYS A 21 22.34 -15.13 25.80
C CYS A 21 20.97 -14.71 26.34
N THR A 22 20.89 -13.52 26.91
CA THR A 22 19.65 -12.99 27.52
C THR A 22 18.76 -12.27 26.50
N ASP A 23 19.11 -12.35 25.21
CA ASP A 23 18.27 -11.93 24.06
C ASP A 23 17.38 -13.06 23.50
N LEU A 24 17.31 -14.22 24.17
CA LEU A 24 16.74 -15.42 23.53
C LEU A 24 15.20 -15.53 23.51
N PHE A 25 14.45 -14.64 24.16
CA PHE A 25 12.98 -14.63 24.09
C PHE A 25 12.41 -13.22 24.32
N GLU A 26 12.57 -12.31 23.36
CA GLU A 26 11.64 -11.18 23.27
C GLU A 26 10.30 -11.72 22.77
N THR A 27 9.31 -11.80 23.68
CA THR A 27 7.95 -12.16 23.31
C THR A 27 7.27 -10.96 22.66
N THR A 28 7.04 -11.01 21.36
CA THR A 28 6.22 -10.03 20.62
C THR A 28 4.78 -10.52 20.49
N ALA A 29 3.88 -9.64 20.10
CA ALA A 29 2.49 -9.99 19.81
C ALA A 29 2.31 -10.66 18.43
N SER A 30 3.39 -10.85 17.68
CA SER A 30 3.39 -11.46 16.35
C SER A 30 3.32 -12.99 16.40
N ARG A 31 2.73 -13.59 15.36
CA ARG A 31 2.67 -15.05 15.15
C ARG A 31 3.37 -15.50 13.87
N GLU A 32 4.07 -14.59 13.20
CA GLU A 32 4.60 -14.88 11.88
C GLU A 32 5.73 -15.92 11.92
N PRO A 33 5.69 -16.96 11.06
CA PRO A 33 6.81 -17.86 10.86
C PRO A 33 8.01 -17.12 10.29
N PRO A 34 9.22 -17.72 10.32
CA PRO A 34 10.34 -17.25 9.53
C PRO A 34 9.97 -17.09 8.06
N VAL A 35 10.47 -16.04 7.42
CA VAL A 35 10.28 -15.79 5.99
C VAL A 35 10.81 -16.98 5.17
N VAL A 36 10.13 -17.30 4.07
CA VAL A 36 10.57 -18.34 3.14
C VAL A 36 12.02 -18.11 2.68
N GLU A 37 12.84 -19.16 2.68
CA GLU A 37 14.18 -19.13 2.10
C GLU A 37 14.11 -19.20 0.56
N ASN A 38 15.05 -18.55 -0.14
CA ASN A 38 15.14 -18.59 -1.61
C ASN A 38 13.88 -18.10 -2.35
N ARG A 39 13.26 -17.02 -1.85
CA ARG A 39 12.11 -16.36 -2.48
C ARG A 39 12.41 -15.93 -3.93
N PRO A 40 11.42 -16.01 -4.84
CA PRO A 40 11.59 -15.52 -6.19
C PRO A 40 11.71 -13.99 -6.22
N SER A 41 12.36 -13.44 -7.24
CA SER A 41 12.32 -12.01 -7.58
C SER A 41 11.00 -11.63 -8.28
N ALA A 42 9.88 -11.98 -7.67
CA ALA A 42 8.51 -11.84 -8.17
C ALA A 42 7.50 -12.00 -7.02
N SER A 43 6.22 -11.77 -7.30
CA SER A 43 5.15 -12.08 -6.34
C SER A 43 5.10 -13.56 -6.00
N TYR A 44 4.91 -13.87 -4.72
CA TYR A 44 4.82 -15.25 -4.24
C TYR A 44 3.82 -15.38 -3.08
N ILE A 45 3.32 -16.60 -2.85
CA ILE A 45 2.41 -16.88 -1.74
C ILE A 45 3.16 -16.73 -0.40
N PRO A 46 2.73 -15.85 0.53
CA PRO A 46 3.43 -15.62 1.80
C PRO A 46 3.33 -16.83 2.74
N THR A 47 4.07 -16.79 3.85
CA THR A 47 4.05 -17.85 4.88
C THR A 47 2.67 -18.09 5.51
N HIS A 48 1.82 -17.06 5.55
CA HIS A 48 0.55 -17.09 6.26
C HIS A 48 -0.47 -16.12 5.66
N GLN A 49 -1.71 -16.25 6.11
CA GLN A 49 -2.83 -15.40 5.76
C GLN A 49 -3.56 -14.97 7.03
N GLU A 50 -3.78 -13.67 7.17
CA GLU A 50 -4.45 -13.07 8.33
C GLU A 50 -5.82 -12.48 7.95
N GLY A 51 -6.79 -12.60 8.85
CA GLY A 51 -7.99 -11.76 8.85
C GLY A 51 -7.68 -10.35 9.36
N MET A 52 -8.71 -9.54 9.52
CA MET A 52 -8.61 -8.23 10.15
C MET A 52 -9.94 -7.86 10.78
N GLU A 53 -9.91 -6.99 11.77
CA GLU A 53 -11.08 -6.36 12.38
C GLU A 53 -11.27 -4.94 11.85
N MET A 54 -12.53 -4.53 11.77
CA MET A 54 -12.92 -3.18 11.39
C MET A 54 -13.08 -2.33 12.65
N VAL A 55 -12.26 -1.28 12.79
CA VAL A 55 -12.45 -0.26 13.84
C VAL A 55 -13.69 0.57 13.51
N GLY A 56 -13.72 1.12 12.30
CA GLY A 56 -14.82 1.93 11.84
C GLY A 56 -14.53 2.60 10.50
N MET A 57 -15.55 3.29 10.00
CA MET A 57 -15.50 4.00 8.73
C MET A 57 -16.25 5.32 8.85
N ALA A 58 -15.68 6.38 8.29
CA ALA A 58 -16.28 7.71 8.30
C ALA A 58 -15.90 8.50 7.05
N ASN A 59 -16.72 9.51 6.72
CA ASN A 59 -16.43 10.45 5.65
C ASN A 59 -15.54 11.59 6.15
N ALA A 60 -14.52 11.92 5.37
CA ALA A 60 -13.57 13.00 5.60
C ALA A 60 -13.61 13.97 4.39
N GLY A 61 -14.54 14.93 4.41
CA GLY A 61 -14.77 15.78 3.23
C GLY A 61 -15.26 14.95 2.02
N ASP A 62 -14.51 15.01 0.92
CA ASP A 62 -14.79 14.22 -0.29
C ASP A 62 -14.27 12.77 -0.20
N LEU A 63 -13.54 12.42 0.86
CA LEU A 63 -12.95 11.10 1.06
C LEU A 63 -13.81 10.25 2.00
N THR A 64 -13.68 8.94 1.87
CA THR A 64 -14.10 7.96 2.89
C THR A 64 -12.85 7.28 3.44
N VAL A 65 -12.81 7.15 4.76
CA VAL A 65 -11.71 6.56 5.50
C VAL A 65 -12.23 5.35 6.26
N GLY A 66 -11.58 4.20 6.07
CA GLY A 66 -11.80 2.97 6.84
C GLY A 66 -10.55 2.65 7.63
N VAL A 67 -10.71 2.33 8.92
CA VAL A 67 -9.62 1.99 9.83
C VAL A 67 -9.75 0.55 10.29
N MET A 68 -8.77 -0.29 9.98
CA MET A 68 -8.76 -1.71 10.29
C MET A 68 -7.57 -2.04 11.19
N TYR A 69 -7.60 -3.20 11.83
CA TYR A 69 -6.39 -3.76 12.43
C TYR A 69 -6.28 -5.28 12.26
N SER A 70 -5.04 -5.77 12.26
CA SER A 70 -4.70 -7.20 12.29
C SER A 70 -3.66 -7.47 13.38
N TRP A 71 -3.13 -8.69 13.39
CA TRP A 71 -1.85 -9.03 14.02
C TRP A 71 -0.74 -8.10 13.54
N PRO A 72 0.19 -7.70 14.45
CA PRO A 72 1.39 -6.99 14.02
C PRO A 72 2.26 -7.94 13.20
N HIS A 73 2.73 -7.46 12.06
CA HIS A 73 3.55 -8.22 11.13
C HIS A 73 4.75 -7.42 10.63
N ARG A 74 5.78 -8.14 10.20
CA ARG A 74 6.92 -7.56 9.50
C ARG A 74 6.49 -7.01 8.15
N PHE A 75 7.19 -6.00 7.70
CA PHE A 75 7.03 -5.47 6.34
C PHE A 75 8.37 -4.94 5.83
N TRP A 76 8.39 -4.43 4.61
CA TRP A 76 9.60 -3.91 3.98
C TRP A 76 9.38 -2.51 3.43
N THR A 77 10.16 -1.55 3.88
CA THR A 77 10.22 -0.23 3.22
C THR A 77 11.03 -0.35 1.94
N VAL A 78 10.73 0.48 0.94
CA VAL A 78 11.44 0.51 -0.35
C VAL A 78 12.20 1.83 -0.46
N GLN A 79 13.50 1.74 -0.74
CA GLN A 79 14.37 2.89 -0.99
C GLN A 79 15.11 2.68 -2.32
N GLY A 80 14.64 3.34 -3.37
CA GLY A 80 15.10 3.08 -4.73
C GLY A 80 14.73 1.65 -5.13
N ARG A 81 15.73 0.78 -5.31
CA ARG A 81 15.55 -0.64 -5.69
C ARG A 81 15.82 -1.62 -4.54
N GLN A 82 16.04 -1.11 -3.33
CA GLN A 82 16.37 -1.92 -2.16
C GLN A 82 15.21 -1.94 -1.18
N THR A 83 15.05 -3.06 -0.50
CA THR A 83 14.08 -3.24 0.56
C THR A 83 14.74 -3.37 1.91
N GLU A 84 14.22 -2.67 2.92
CA GLU A 84 14.66 -2.79 4.31
C GLU A 84 13.53 -3.35 5.16
N ARG A 85 13.81 -4.47 5.83
CA ARG A 85 12.82 -5.14 6.69
C ARG A 85 12.60 -4.33 7.96
N VAL A 86 11.34 -4.12 8.29
CA VAL A 86 10.86 -3.65 9.59
C VAL A 86 10.31 -4.86 10.32
N ASP A 87 10.90 -5.18 11.48
CA ASP A 87 10.46 -6.27 12.36
C ASP A 87 9.42 -5.76 13.36
N VAL A 88 8.58 -6.68 13.86
CA VAL A 88 7.60 -6.37 14.90
C VAL A 88 8.31 -6.04 16.22
N GLY A 89 8.04 -4.84 16.73
CA GLY A 89 8.54 -4.35 17.99
C GLY A 89 7.83 -4.98 19.19
N ARG A 90 8.47 -4.88 20.37
CA ARG A 90 7.94 -5.43 21.62
C ARG A 90 6.62 -4.79 22.07
N ASN A 91 6.41 -3.52 21.74
CA ASN A 91 5.23 -2.77 22.18
C ASN A 91 4.11 -2.79 21.13
N ASP A 92 4.35 -3.38 19.96
CA ASP A 92 3.39 -3.42 18.88
C ASP A 92 2.28 -4.40 19.24
N ALA A 93 1.06 -3.87 19.35
CA ALA A 93 -0.12 -4.64 19.76
C ALA A 93 -0.92 -5.13 18.55
N ILE A 94 -0.93 -4.33 17.48
CA ILE A 94 -1.69 -4.56 16.25
C ILE A 94 -0.89 -4.07 15.04
N HIS A 95 -1.25 -4.52 13.85
CA HIS A 95 -0.96 -3.77 12.63
C HIS A 95 -2.19 -2.90 12.31
N LEU A 96 -2.07 -1.58 12.41
CA LEU A 96 -3.13 -0.63 12.12
C LEU A 96 -3.09 -0.27 10.64
N MET A 97 -4.24 -0.32 9.98
CA MET A 97 -4.37 -0.07 8.54
C MET A 97 -5.45 0.97 8.27
N VAL A 98 -5.21 1.83 7.29
CA VAL A 98 -6.14 2.86 6.84
C VAL A 98 -6.31 2.76 5.33
N SER A 99 -7.55 2.63 4.88
CA SER A 99 -7.93 2.75 3.47
C SER A 99 -8.61 4.09 3.22
N VAL A 100 -8.27 4.73 2.10
CA VAL A 100 -8.81 6.03 1.69
C VAL A 100 -9.36 5.91 0.27
N TRP A 101 -10.64 6.23 0.06
CA TRP A 101 -11.29 6.12 -1.24
C TRP A 101 -12.42 7.14 -1.45
N ASP A 102 -12.85 7.32 -2.69
CA ASP A 102 -14.08 8.04 -3.03
C ASP A 102 -15.28 7.08 -2.98
N ALA A 103 -16.27 7.35 -2.13
CA ALA A 103 -17.39 6.42 -1.93
C ALA A 103 -18.30 6.25 -3.15
N GLU A 104 -18.38 7.25 -4.03
CA GLU A 104 -19.27 7.23 -5.19
C GLU A 104 -18.73 6.31 -6.29
N SER A 105 -17.45 6.44 -6.62
CA SER A 105 -16.77 5.65 -7.65
C SER A 105 -16.11 4.37 -7.12
N GLY A 106 -15.83 4.29 -5.82
CA GLY A 106 -15.05 3.21 -5.21
C GLY A 106 -13.55 3.27 -5.52
N VAL A 107 -13.05 4.37 -6.09
CA VAL A 107 -11.63 4.52 -6.42
C VAL A 107 -10.81 4.82 -5.16
N THR A 108 -9.79 4.00 -4.91
CA THR A 108 -8.77 4.27 -3.89
C THR A 108 -7.97 5.52 -4.24
N ILE A 109 -7.81 6.44 -3.28
CA ILE A 109 -7.18 7.74 -3.47
C ILE A 109 -5.84 7.79 -2.73
N PRO A 110 -4.69 7.76 -3.43
CA PRO A 110 -3.41 8.07 -2.80
C PRO A 110 -3.36 9.55 -2.36
N SER A 111 -3.13 9.74 -1.06
CA SER A 111 -2.98 11.02 -0.38
C SER A 111 -1.51 11.43 -0.24
N SER A 112 -1.23 12.70 0.09
CA SER A 112 0.13 13.16 0.37
C SER A 112 0.72 12.65 1.69
N GLY A 113 -0.02 11.83 2.43
CA GLY A 113 0.36 11.28 3.73
C GLY A 113 -0.85 11.09 4.63
N VAL A 114 -0.76 10.11 5.52
CA VAL A 114 -1.77 9.83 6.55
C VAL A 114 -1.09 9.85 7.91
N THR A 115 -1.63 10.65 8.83
CA THR A 115 -1.23 10.66 10.23
C THR A 115 -2.32 10.02 11.05
N VAL A 116 -1.93 9.12 11.95
CA VAL A 116 -2.82 8.46 12.89
C VAL A 116 -2.45 8.90 14.29
N GLU A 117 -3.43 9.26 15.10
CA GLU A 117 -3.29 9.52 16.54
C GLU A 117 -4.27 8.59 17.28
N THR A 118 -3.79 7.84 18.27
CA THR A 118 -4.65 7.09 19.19
C THR A 118 -4.58 7.70 20.59
N THR A 119 -5.73 7.89 21.22
CA THR A 119 -5.86 8.33 22.62
C THR A 119 -6.55 7.25 23.45
N ASP A 120 -5.95 6.86 24.58
CA ASP A 120 -6.56 5.90 25.52
C ASP A 120 -7.52 6.57 26.52
N GLY A 121 -8.23 5.77 27.31
CA GLY A 121 -9.16 6.26 28.32
C GLY A 121 -8.52 7.09 29.45
N ASP A 122 -7.21 7.01 29.63
CA ASP A 122 -6.42 7.81 30.59
C ASP A 122 -5.89 9.12 29.96
N GLY A 123 -6.09 9.31 28.65
CA GLY A 123 -5.67 10.47 27.88
C GLY A 123 -4.23 10.41 27.35
N ASN A 124 -3.57 9.25 27.38
CA ASN A 124 -2.26 9.07 26.75
C ASN A 124 -2.42 9.03 25.24
N ARG A 125 -1.46 9.61 24.51
CA ARG A 125 -1.50 9.78 23.06
C ARG A 125 -0.30 9.15 22.39
N GLU A 126 -0.55 8.41 21.32
CA GLU A 126 0.44 7.96 20.35
C GLU A 126 0.10 8.57 18.99
N GLU A 127 1.06 9.16 18.29
CA GLU A 127 0.85 9.79 16.98
C GLU A 127 2.04 9.54 16.06
N GLU A 128 1.78 9.02 14.87
CA GLU A 128 2.78 8.77 13.83
C GLU A 128 2.22 8.97 12.41
N VAL A 129 3.11 9.23 11.47
CA VAL A 129 2.81 9.19 10.03
C VAL A 129 2.98 7.74 9.59
N VAL A 130 1.89 7.12 9.14
CA VAL A 130 1.90 5.71 8.72
C VAL A 130 2.42 5.54 7.29
N TYR A 131 2.96 4.36 6.99
CA TYR A 131 3.57 4.09 5.68
C TYR A 131 2.51 3.91 4.60
N GLU A 132 2.80 4.38 3.38
CA GLU A 132 2.14 3.85 2.18
C GLU A 132 2.54 2.40 1.99
N MET A 133 1.59 1.49 1.81
CA MET A 133 1.84 0.06 1.71
C MET A 133 1.10 -0.56 0.53
N LEU A 134 1.68 -1.63 -0.01
CA LEU A 134 1.07 -2.51 -0.99
C LEU A 134 1.07 -3.94 -0.45
N SER A 135 -0.12 -4.55 -0.35
CA SER A 135 -0.28 -5.96 0.03
C SER A 135 -1.14 -6.72 -0.98
N GLN A 136 -0.96 -8.04 -1.01
CA GLN A 136 -1.72 -8.91 -1.92
C GLN A 136 -3.23 -8.84 -1.64
N ARG A 137 -3.60 -8.71 -0.36
CA ARG A 137 -4.99 -8.82 0.09
C ARG A 137 -5.72 -7.48 0.14
N MET A 138 -5.03 -6.39 0.44
CA MET A 138 -5.66 -5.07 0.59
C MET A 138 -5.30 -4.07 -0.51
N GLY A 139 -4.35 -4.42 -1.39
CA GLY A 139 -3.83 -3.49 -2.37
C GLY A 139 -3.16 -2.32 -1.70
N PHE A 140 -3.34 -1.13 -2.26
CA PHE A 140 -2.77 0.10 -1.73
C PHE A 140 -3.55 0.59 -0.51
N HIS A 141 -2.85 0.77 0.60
CA HIS A 141 -3.39 1.26 1.86
C HIS A 141 -2.28 1.97 2.63
N TYR A 142 -2.61 2.52 3.80
CA TYR A 142 -1.64 3.06 4.74
C TYR A 142 -1.59 2.16 5.98
N GLY A 143 -0.44 2.03 6.63
CA GLY A 143 -0.37 1.25 7.86
C GLY A 143 0.98 1.29 8.57
N ASP A 144 0.94 0.85 9.82
CA ASP A 144 2.12 0.57 10.64
C ASP A 144 1.76 -0.38 11.79
N ASN A 145 2.78 -0.98 12.40
CA ASN A 145 2.59 -1.65 13.68
C ASN A 145 2.38 -0.60 14.78
N TRP A 146 1.36 -0.80 15.60
CA TRP A 146 0.87 0.23 16.52
C TRP A 146 0.83 -0.25 17.96
N PRO A 147 1.31 0.56 18.93
CA PRO A 147 1.23 0.22 20.33
C PRO A 147 -0.16 0.52 20.90
N LEU A 148 -0.70 -0.42 21.67
CA LEU A 148 -1.87 -0.21 22.53
C LEU A 148 -1.52 -0.74 23.93
N PRO A 149 -1.49 0.10 24.99
CA PRO A 149 -1.01 -0.30 26.31
C PRO A 149 -1.75 -1.49 26.97
N GLY A 150 -2.98 -1.77 26.55
CA GLY A 150 -3.78 -2.91 27.00
C GLY A 150 -5.23 -2.82 26.57
N ASP A 151 -6.06 -3.74 27.07
CA ASP A 151 -7.49 -3.76 26.78
C ASP A 151 -8.19 -2.48 27.27
N GLY A 152 -9.11 -1.94 26.48
CA GLY A 152 -9.92 -0.78 26.84
C GLY A 152 -10.45 0.03 25.66
N SER A 153 -11.05 1.17 25.98
CA SER A 153 -11.57 2.14 25.02
C SER A 153 -10.46 3.04 24.48
N TYR A 154 -10.46 3.23 23.16
CA TYR A 154 -9.55 4.12 22.45
C TYR A 154 -10.32 5.01 21.48
N THR A 155 -9.80 6.21 21.26
CA THR A 155 -10.18 7.09 20.17
C THR A 155 -9.05 7.09 19.15
N VAL A 156 -9.35 6.78 17.88
CA VAL A 156 -8.41 6.95 16.76
C VAL A 156 -8.82 8.14 15.92
N ARG A 157 -7.89 9.08 15.74
CA ARG A 157 -8.00 10.22 14.85
C ARG A 157 -7.11 9.97 13.63
N VAL A 158 -7.69 10.08 12.44
CA VAL A 158 -6.95 9.93 11.18
C VAL A 158 -7.00 11.25 10.45
N ASP A 159 -5.82 11.83 10.22
CA ASP A 159 -5.63 13.00 9.37
C ASP A 159 -5.12 12.54 8.01
N VAL A 160 -5.91 12.80 6.97
CA VAL A 160 -5.57 12.50 5.58
C VAL A 160 -5.14 13.78 4.89
N GLY A 161 -3.92 13.78 4.35
CA GLY A 161 -3.46 14.88 3.50
C GLY A 161 -4.25 14.98 2.21
N GLY A 162 -4.35 16.18 1.64
CA GLY A 162 -4.85 16.35 0.28
C GLY A 162 -3.95 15.65 -0.74
N THR A 163 -4.41 15.55 -1.99
CA THR A 163 -3.61 15.00 -3.09
C THR A 163 -3.25 16.06 -4.13
N ASN A 164 -2.00 16.03 -4.58
CA ASN A 164 -1.52 16.82 -5.71
C ASN A 164 -1.61 16.05 -7.03
N ILE A 165 -2.16 14.83 -7.01
CA ILE A 165 -2.35 14.01 -8.20
C ILE A 165 -3.30 14.72 -9.16
N ARG A 166 -2.96 14.67 -10.46
CA ARG A 166 -3.80 15.24 -11.52
C ARG A 166 -5.16 14.54 -11.51
N ARG A 167 -6.25 15.31 -11.59
CA ARG A 167 -7.61 14.79 -11.52
C ARG A 167 -8.34 15.09 -12.82
N PHE A 168 -9.18 14.16 -13.25
CA PHE A 168 -9.98 14.25 -14.46
C PHE A 168 -11.46 14.00 -14.17
N GLY A 169 -12.33 14.51 -15.06
CA GLY A 169 -13.76 14.28 -14.97
C GLY A 169 -14.36 14.76 -13.64
N GLU A 170 -15.17 13.92 -13.00
CA GLU A 170 -15.87 14.27 -11.74
C GLU A 170 -14.93 14.41 -10.55
N PHE A 171 -13.65 14.06 -10.69
CA PHE A 171 -12.64 14.29 -9.67
C PHE A 171 -11.99 15.67 -9.75
N GLU A 172 -12.22 16.45 -10.80
CA GLU A 172 -11.73 17.83 -10.87
C GLU A 172 -12.21 18.65 -9.66
N GLY A 173 -11.26 19.21 -8.90
CA GLY A 173 -11.54 19.97 -7.68
C GLY A 173 -11.72 19.16 -6.40
N LYS A 174 -11.83 17.82 -6.45
CA LYS A 174 -11.98 16.96 -5.26
C LYS A 174 -10.65 16.53 -4.64
N PHE A 175 -10.63 16.19 -3.35
CA PHE A 175 -9.47 15.59 -2.64
C PHE A 175 -8.22 16.47 -2.48
N GLY A 176 -8.29 17.76 -2.86
CA GLY A 176 -7.13 18.67 -2.75
C GLY A 176 -6.89 19.19 -1.33
N GLU A 177 -7.95 19.24 -0.51
CA GLU A 177 -7.88 19.74 0.86
C GLU A 177 -7.67 18.59 1.85
N PRO A 178 -6.87 18.80 2.92
CA PRO A 178 -6.74 17.81 3.99
C PRO A 178 -8.06 17.64 4.76
N ALA A 179 -8.29 16.44 5.27
CA ALA A 179 -9.49 16.11 6.03
C ALA A 179 -9.17 15.15 7.19
N SER A 180 -10.03 15.14 8.21
CA SER A 180 -9.82 14.35 9.42
C SER A 180 -11.08 13.58 9.81
N VAL A 181 -10.92 12.39 10.38
CA VAL A 181 -11.99 11.62 11.02
C VAL A 181 -11.56 11.19 12.42
N GLU A 182 -12.54 11.00 13.30
CA GLU A 182 -12.34 10.47 14.64
C GLU A 182 -13.32 9.32 14.85
N LEU A 183 -12.82 8.19 15.35
CA LEU A 183 -13.56 6.97 15.58
C LEU A 183 -13.23 6.45 16.99
N GLU A 184 -14.25 5.98 17.70
CA GLU A 184 -14.09 5.29 18.98
C GLU A 184 -14.13 3.78 18.76
N PHE A 185 -13.29 3.03 19.48
CA PHE A 185 -13.30 1.58 19.46
C PHE A 185 -12.86 0.97 20.78
N GLU A 186 -13.30 -0.26 21.02
CA GLU A 186 -12.81 -1.09 22.11
C GLU A 186 -11.73 -2.03 21.56
N TYR A 187 -10.60 -2.10 22.25
CA TYR A 187 -9.56 -3.07 21.96
C TYR A 187 -9.53 -4.13 23.07
N SER A 188 -9.41 -5.40 22.68
CA SER A 188 -8.96 -6.44 23.58
C SER A 188 -7.94 -7.35 22.90
N GLU A 189 -6.89 -7.73 23.64
CA GLU A 189 -5.89 -8.67 23.15
C GLU A 189 -6.54 -10.02 22.79
N ARG A 190 -7.59 -10.41 23.52
CA ARG A 190 -8.37 -11.62 23.25
C ARG A 190 -9.05 -11.56 21.88
N GLU A 191 -9.73 -10.46 21.54
CA GLU A 191 -10.39 -10.34 20.24
C GLU A 191 -9.39 -10.27 19.10
N ARG A 192 -8.29 -9.54 19.27
CA ARG A 192 -7.18 -9.62 18.31
C ARG A 192 -6.64 -11.05 18.18
N ASN A 193 -6.58 -11.81 19.28
CA ASN A 193 -6.17 -13.22 19.26
C ASN A 193 -7.14 -14.16 18.55
N ASP A 194 -8.41 -13.76 18.41
CA ASP A 194 -9.47 -14.49 17.73
C ASP A 194 -9.52 -14.21 16.21
N ILE A 195 -8.76 -13.21 15.73
CA ILE A 195 -8.63 -12.91 14.29
C ILE A 195 -8.11 -14.16 13.54
N PRO A 196 -8.80 -14.61 12.48
CA PRO A 196 -8.38 -15.78 11.72
C PRO A 196 -6.94 -15.69 11.23
N TYR A 197 -6.19 -16.77 11.46
CA TYR A 197 -4.78 -16.84 11.10
C TYR A 197 -4.48 -18.24 10.55
N THR A 198 -4.03 -18.31 9.31
CA THR A 198 -3.79 -19.57 8.61
C THR A 198 -2.36 -19.63 8.08
N ILE A 199 -1.61 -20.65 8.50
CA ILE A 199 -0.30 -20.95 7.94
C ILE A 199 -0.45 -21.64 6.57
N LEU A 200 0.38 -21.27 5.62
CA LEU A 200 0.31 -21.73 4.22
C LEU A 200 1.47 -22.68 3.87
N GLU A 201 1.80 -23.62 4.75
CA GLU A 201 2.96 -24.54 4.66
C GLU A 201 3.15 -25.17 3.27
N ASP A 202 2.07 -25.67 2.66
CA ASP A 202 2.12 -26.38 1.37
C ASP A 202 2.22 -25.43 0.15
N ARG A 203 1.98 -24.13 0.34
CA ARG A 203 1.87 -23.15 -0.74
C ARG A 203 2.90 -22.03 -0.67
N GLN A 204 3.41 -21.72 0.51
CA GLN A 204 4.34 -20.60 0.74
C GLN A 204 5.56 -20.69 -0.19
N GLY A 205 6.01 -19.55 -0.70
CA GLY A 205 7.16 -19.46 -1.62
C GLY A 205 6.85 -19.75 -3.08
N ASN A 206 5.72 -20.40 -3.39
CA ASN A 206 5.35 -20.63 -4.78
C ASN A 206 4.98 -19.30 -5.47
N PRO A 207 5.32 -19.13 -6.76
CA PRO A 207 4.88 -17.96 -7.53
C PRO A 207 3.37 -17.78 -7.47
N GLY A 208 2.91 -16.54 -7.28
CA GLY A 208 1.50 -16.21 -7.17
C GLY A 208 1.21 -15.17 -6.08
N ALA A 209 -0.08 -14.92 -5.84
CA ALA A 209 -0.54 -14.05 -4.76
C ALA A 209 -1.79 -14.65 -4.13
N LEU A 210 -2.05 -14.29 -2.88
CA LEU A 210 -3.34 -14.49 -2.23
C LEU A 210 -4.40 -13.63 -2.92
N GLU A 211 -5.63 -14.13 -2.93
CA GLU A 211 -6.76 -13.35 -3.42
C GLU A 211 -6.96 -12.09 -2.57
N ALA A 212 -7.34 -11.00 -3.24
CA ALA A 212 -7.76 -9.78 -2.58
C ALA A 212 -8.88 -10.09 -1.58
N MET A 213 -8.81 -9.51 -0.38
CA MET A 213 -9.86 -9.67 0.61
C MET A 213 -11.11 -8.93 0.17
N GLU A 214 -12.26 -9.59 0.34
CA GLU A 214 -13.56 -8.97 0.20
C GLU A 214 -14.12 -8.69 1.60
N MET A 215 -14.26 -7.42 1.95
CA MET A 215 -14.89 -6.99 3.19
C MET A 215 -16.20 -6.27 2.86
N GLU A 216 -17.32 -6.87 3.24
CA GLU A 216 -18.64 -6.27 3.05
C GLU A 216 -18.83 -5.11 4.03
N MET A 217 -19.26 -3.96 3.50
CA MET A 217 -19.62 -2.77 4.27
C MET A 217 -21.10 -2.82 4.67
N PRO A 218 -21.53 -2.08 5.72
CA PRO A 218 -22.92 -2.10 6.19
C PRO A 218 -23.99 -1.74 5.14
N ASN A 219 -23.61 -1.07 4.06
CA ASN A 219 -24.48 -0.72 2.94
C ASN A 219 -24.57 -1.80 1.85
N GLY A 220 -23.94 -2.97 2.05
CA GLY A 220 -23.92 -4.10 1.12
C GLY A 220 -22.92 -3.97 -0.05
N ALA A 221 -22.11 -2.90 -0.08
CA ALA A 221 -20.99 -2.79 -1.02
C ALA A 221 -19.72 -3.38 -0.41
N THR A 222 -18.74 -3.73 -1.24
CA THR A 222 -17.43 -4.22 -0.77
C THR A 222 -16.46 -3.06 -0.62
N MET A 223 -15.67 -3.04 0.46
CA MET A 223 -14.61 -2.06 0.62
C MET A 223 -13.60 -2.15 -0.54
N PRO A 224 -13.22 -1.02 -1.16
CA PRO A 224 -12.31 -1.06 -2.29
C PRO A 224 -10.87 -1.37 -1.87
N VAL A 225 -10.22 -2.24 -2.65
CA VAL A 225 -8.81 -2.62 -2.51
C VAL A 225 -7.91 -1.99 -3.59
N GLY A 226 -8.43 -1.01 -4.33
CA GLY A 226 -7.71 -0.35 -5.43
C GLY A 226 -7.50 -1.25 -6.64
N ARG A 227 -8.54 -1.97 -7.10
CA ARG A 227 -8.46 -2.77 -8.33
C ARG A 227 -8.62 -1.87 -9.57
N ALA A 228 -7.69 -1.98 -10.52
CA ALA A 228 -7.77 -1.29 -11.80
C ALA A 228 -8.84 -1.95 -12.71
N PRO A 229 -9.51 -1.18 -13.60
CA PRO A 229 -10.33 -1.74 -14.67
C PRO A 229 -9.54 -2.74 -15.51
N ALA A 230 -10.23 -3.75 -16.08
CA ALA A 230 -9.59 -4.69 -17.00
C ALA A 230 -8.94 -3.96 -18.19
N PRO A 231 -7.83 -4.47 -18.77
CA PRO A 231 -7.13 -3.78 -19.87
C PRO A 231 -8.03 -3.44 -21.07
N ASP A 232 -8.99 -4.32 -21.39
CA ASP A 232 -9.97 -4.14 -22.47
C ASP A 232 -11.13 -3.21 -22.12
N ALA A 233 -11.27 -2.84 -20.85
CA ALA A 233 -12.22 -1.84 -20.36
C ALA A 233 -11.59 -0.43 -20.27
N LEU A 234 -10.28 -0.29 -20.50
CA LEU A 234 -9.64 1.03 -20.54
C LEU A 234 -10.13 1.83 -21.75
N PRO A 235 -10.29 3.16 -21.63
CA PRO A 235 -10.74 3.98 -22.75
C PRO A 235 -9.68 4.09 -23.84
N GLY A 236 -10.14 4.39 -25.04
CA GLY A 236 -9.29 4.63 -26.20
C GLY A 236 -8.91 3.35 -26.97
N GLU A 237 -7.86 3.47 -27.77
CA GLU A 237 -7.31 2.36 -28.54
C GLU A 237 -6.13 1.75 -27.79
N SER A 238 -6.05 0.41 -27.75
CA SER A 238 -5.06 -0.29 -26.92
C SER A 238 -3.72 -0.44 -27.64
N PHE A 239 -2.62 -0.14 -26.93
CA PHE A 239 -1.28 -0.61 -27.28
C PHE A 239 -1.03 -2.07 -26.83
N GLY A 240 -1.98 -2.67 -26.10
CA GLY A 240 -1.84 -3.99 -25.51
C GLY A 240 -1.30 -3.94 -24.08
N THR A 241 -0.68 -5.05 -23.66
CA THR A 241 -0.14 -5.24 -22.32
C THR A 241 1.28 -5.77 -22.36
N GLN A 242 2.15 -5.26 -21.49
CA GLN A 242 3.50 -5.78 -21.28
C GLN A 242 3.78 -6.04 -19.81
N THR A 243 4.88 -6.76 -19.52
CA THR A 243 5.29 -7.07 -18.15
C THR A 243 6.70 -6.55 -17.85
N SER A 244 6.90 -6.08 -16.63
CA SER A 244 8.21 -5.67 -16.13
C SER A 244 8.25 -5.78 -14.61
N GLY A 245 9.30 -6.41 -14.06
CA GLY A 245 9.42 -6.68 -12.61
C GLY A 245 8.21 -7.37 -11.99
N ASP A 246 7.57 -8.28 -12.73
CA ASP A 246 6.32 -8.99 -12.39
C ASP A 246 5.04 -8.12 -12.41
N ALA A 247 5.12 -6.81 -12.62
CA ALA A 247 3.93 -5.98 -12.85
C ALA A 247 3.44 -6.12 -14.30
N VAL A 248 2.14 -5.98 -14.49
CA VAL A 248 1.50 -5.87 -15.81
C VAL A 248 1.23 -4.39 -16.10
N PHE A 249 1.59 -3.92 -17.28
CA PHE A 249 1.34 -2.57 -17.76
C PHE A 249 0.37 -2.66 -18.93
N ALA A 250 -0.82 -2.08 -18.79
CA ALA A 250 -1.73 -1.87 -19.91
C ALA A 250 -1.62 -0.42 -20.37
N ALA A 251 -1.53 -0.21 -21.69
CA ALA A 251 -1.42 1.12 -22.28
C ALA A 251 -2.50 1.36 -23.33
N SER A 252 -3.02 2.59 -23.39
CA SER A 252 -3.98 3.01 -24.41
C SER A 252 -3.77 4.46 -24.86
N ALA A 253 -4.13 4.72 -26.12
CA ALA A 253 -4.24 6.05 -26.70
C ALA A 253 -5.69 6.52 -26.65
N VAL A 254 -5.97 7.54 -25.85
CA VAL A 254 -7.29 8.16 -25.76
C VAL A 254 -7.30 9.42 -26.64
N SER A 255 -8.28 9.55 -27.52
CA SER A 255 -8.34 10.61 -28.56
C SER A 255 -8.60 12.04 -28.05
N GLY A 256 -8.47 12.28 -26.74
CA GLY A 256 -8.77 13.55 -26.07
C GLY A 256 -10.14 13.53 -25.37
N GLY A 257 -10.67 14.70 -25.00
CA GLY A 257 -11.95 14.85 -24.29
C GLY A 257 -11.73 15.27 -22.84
N ARG A 258 -12.22 14.48 -21.87
CA ARG A 258 -12.01 14.80 -20.44
C ARG A 258 -10.53 14.78 -20.02
N PHE A 259 -9.67 14.14 -20.81
CA PHE A 259 -8.21 14.13 -20.62
C PHE A 259 -7.50 15.33 -21.27
N GLY A 260 -8.25 16.27 -21.87
CA GLY A 260 -7.76 17.48 -22.53
C GLY A 260 -7.91 17.47 -24.05
N ASP A 261 -7.43 18.54 -24.69
CA ASP A 261 -7.61 18.78 -26.14
C ASP A 261 -6.68 17.94 -27.03
N ARG A 262 -5.63 17.35 -26.44
CA ARG A 262 -4.66 16.50 -27.14
C ARG A 262 -4.89 15.04 -26.75
N PRO A 263 -4.57 14.09 -27.64
CA PRO A 263 -4.56 12.68 -27.28
C PRO A 263 -3.78 12.42 -25.99
N TYR A 264 -4.24 11.44 -25.22
CA TYR A 264 -3.69 11.11 -23.92
C TYR A 264 -3.19 9.68 -23.93
N LEU A 265 -1.90 9.51 -23.62
CA LEU A 265 -1.30 8.21 -23.35
C LEU A 265 -1.63 7.85 -21.90
N LEU A 266 -2.43 6.80 -21.73
CA LEU A 266 -2.82 6.24 -20.44
C LEU A 266 -2.04 4.95 -20.22
N VAL A 267 -1.36 4.85 -19.08
CA VAL A 267 -0.64 3.65 -18.63
C VAL A 267 -1.14 3.28 -17.25
N SER A 268 -1.58 2.03 -17.09
CA SER A 268 -2.13 1.55 -15.83
C SER A 268 -1.38 0.28 -15.37
N PRO A 269 -0.31 0.47 -14.57
CA PRO A 269 0.44 -0.61 -13.93
C PRO A 269 -0.40 -1.31 -12.87
N ARG A 270 -0.36 -2.64 -12.84
CA ARG A 270 -1.16 -3.47 -11.94
C ARG A 270 -0.47 -4.76 -11.53
N THR A 271 -0.84 -5.29 -10.37
CA THR A 271 -0.39 -6.62 -9.94
C THR A 271 -0.95 -7.70 -10.88
N PRO A 272 -0.19 -8.76 -11.21
CA PRO A 272 -0.59 -9.72 -12.23
C PRO A 272 -1.82 -10.57 -11.84
N GLN A 273 -1.97 -10.96 -10.57
CA GLN A 273 -3.08 -11.84 -10.16
C GLN A 273 -4.36 -11.07 -9.81
N ASN A 274 -4.24 -10.00 -9.03
CA ASN A 274 -5.40 -9.29 -8.46
C ASN A 274 -5.77 -8.01 -9.21
N GLY A 275 -4.96 -7.57 -10.18
CA GLY A 275 -5.20 -6.31 -10.90
C GLY A 275 -5.18 -5.06 -10.00
N LEU A 276 -4.49 -5.11 -8.85
CA LEU A 276 -4.40 -3.99 -7.91
C LEU A 276 -3.48 -2.91 -8.49
N VAL A 277 -3.87 -1.64 -8.35
CA VAL A 277 -3.07 -0.49 -8.80
C VAL A 277 -1.73 -0.44 -8.06
N ILE A 278 -0.70 0.03 -8.76
CA ILE A 278 0.64 0.17 -8.18
C ILE A 278 1.07 1.65 -8.27
N PRO A 279 0.90 2.43 -7.19
CA PRO A 279 1.26 3.85 -7.16
C PRO A 279 2.74 4.08 -6.84
N SER A 280 3.13 5.35 -6.71
CA SER A 280 4.46 5.78 -6.25
C SER A 280 5.63 5.32 -7.15
N MET A 281 5.39 5.22 -8.47
CA MET A 281 6.41 5.01 -9.52
C MET A 281 6.79 6.30 -10.24
N GLY A 282 8.01 6.34 -10.77
CA GLY A 282 8.41 7.29 -11.82
C GLY A 282 8.41 6.60 -13.17
N LEU A 283 7.63 7.11 -14.13
CA LEU A 283 7.49 6.54 -15.46
C LEU A 283 7.75 7.59 -16.55
N SER A 284 8.43 7.15 -17.61
CA SER A 284 8.60 7.90 -18.86
C SER A 284 8.34 6.99 -20.04
N ALA A 285 7.98 7.59 -21.17
CA ALA A 285 7.71 6.87 -22.41
C ALA A 285 8.32 7.58 -23.61
N THR A 286 8.72 6.80 -24.60
CA THR A 286 9.06 7.26 -25.94
C THR A 286 8.01 6.70 -26.90
N VAL A 287 7.24 7.58 -27.55
CA VAL A 287 6.19 7.18 -28.50
C VAL A 287 6.32 7.95 -29.80
N GLY A 288 6.39 7.24 -30.93
CA GLY A 288 6.63 7.87 -32.24
C GLY A 288 7.91 8.73 -32.27
N GLY A 289 8.91 8.39 -31.44
CA GLY A 289 10.15 9.14 -31.27
C GLY A 289 10.06 10.39 -30.37
N THR A 290 8.94 10.59 -29.67
CA THR A 290 8.75 11.69 -28.72
C THR A 290 8.86 11.18 -27.28
N ASP A 291 9.77 11.77 -26.49
CA ASP A 291 9.92 11.46 -25.08
C ASP A 291 8.94 12.28 -24.22
N VAL A 292 8.23 11.61 -23.32
CA VAL A 292 7.29 12.22 -22.37
C VAL A 292 7.43 11.61 -20.98
N ALA A 293 7.38 12.44 -19.95
CA ALA A 293 7.22 11.99 -18.58
C ALA A 293 5.73 11.71 -18.31
N LEU A 294 5.42 10.61 -17.63
CA LEU A 294 4.05 10.25 -17.27
C LEU A 294 3.78 10.67 -15.83
N GLU A 295 2.74 11.48 -15.64
CA GLU A 295 2.33 11.95 -14.33
C GLU A 295 1.25 11.03 -13.76
N ALA A 296 1.26 10.82 -12.44
CA ALA A 296 0.15 10.16 -11.76
C ALA A 296 -1.15 10.95 -11.95
N ALA A 297 -2.24 10.24 -12.16
CA ALA A 297 -3.56 10.79 -12.38
C ALA A 297 -4.68 9.94 -11.78
N LEU A 298 -5.82 10.59 -11.52
CA LEU A 298 -7.05 10.00 -11.01
C LEU A 298 -8.22 10.36 -11.93
N ASP A 299 -9.04 9.38 -12.25
CA ASP A 299 -10.27 9.51 -13.01
C ASP A 299 -11.32 8.55 -12.42
N PRO A 300 -12.61 8.92 -12.34
CA PRO A 300 -13.63 8.08 -11.71
C PRO A 300 -13.87 6.75 -12.43
N GLU A 301 -13.57 6.62 -13.73
CA GLU A 301 -13.78 5.38 -14.49
C GLU A 301 -12.49 4.57 -14.64
N VAL A 302 -11.34 5.25 -14.80
CA VAL A 302 -10.03 4.60 -14.97
C VAL A 302 -9.39 4.25 -13.62
N GLY A 303 -9.71 5.00 -12.57
CA GLY A 303 -9.01 4.95 -11.29
C GLY A 303 -7.63 5.59 -11.35
N PHE A 304 -6.73 5.15 -10.47
CA PHE A 304 -5.34 5.59 -10.47
C PHE A 304 -4.58 5.05 -11.69
N HIS A 305 -3.88 5.94 -12.40
CA HIS A 305 -3.07 5.63 -13.57
C HIS A 305 -1.92 6.63 -13.71
N TYR A 306 -1.07 6.42 -14.71
CA TYR A 306 -0.06 7.38 -15.15
C TYR A 306 -0.36 7.80 -16.58
N GLY A 307 -0.05 9.03 -16.95
CA GLY A 307 -0.18 9.41 -18.34
C GLY A 307 0.26 10.82 -18.70
N ALA A 308 0.22 11.09 -19.99
CA ALA A 308 0.64 12.36 -20.57
C ALA A 308 -0.16 12.68 -21.83
N ASN A 309 -0.38 13.97 -22.09
CA ASN A 309 -0.94 14.41 -23.36
C ASN A 309 0.16 14.44 -24.43
N VAL A 310 -0.02 13.68 -25.51
CA VAL A 310 0.95 13.52 -26.60
C VAL A 310 0.32 13.97 -27.92
N GLU A 311 1.01 14.84 -28.64
CA GLU A 311 0.54 15.30 -29.95
C GLU A 311 0.71 14.20 -31.00
N GLY A 312 -0.32 13.95 -31.81
CA GLY A 312 -0.26 12.95 -32.87
C GLY A 312 -0.22 11.49 -32.41
N LEU A 313 -0.49 11.20 -31.13
CA LEU A 313 -0.47 9.85 -30.57
C LEU A 313 -1.30 8.87 -31.42
N SER A 314 -0.64 7.81 -31.88
CA SER A 314 -1.27 6.68 -32.58
C SER A 314 -0.80 5.36 -31.98
N THR A 315 -1.67 4.35 -31.99
CA THR A 315 -1.33 2.95 -31.66
C THR A 315 -0.52 2.25 -32.75
N ASP A 316 -0.41 2.86 -33.93
CA ASP A 316 0.50 2.41 -34.99
C ASP A 316 1.97 2.79 -34.71
N ASP A 317 2.23 3.67 -33.74
CA ASP A 317 3.58 4.09 -33.34
C ASP A 317 4.20 3.10 -32.34
N ASP A 318 5.51 2.89 -32.44
CA ASP A 318 6.25 2.16 -31.40
C ASP A 318 6.20 2.94 -30.08
N LEU A 319 5.81 2.26 -29.00
CA LEU A 319 5.78 2.79 -27.63
C LEU A 319 6.80 2.03 -26.77
N GLU A 320 7.85 2.71 -26.33
CA GLU A 320 8.74 2.24 -25.27
C GLU A 320 8.37 2.89 -23.94
N LEU A 321 8.21 2.09 -22.90
CA LEU A 321 7.95 2.54 -21.52
C LEU A 321 9.14 2.19 -20.63
N VAL A 322 9.58 3.18 -19.85
CA VAL A 322 10.71 3.07 -18.92
C VAL A 322 10.22 3.31 -17.49
N VAL A 323 10.62 2.43 -16.58
CA VAL A 323 10.43 2.63 -15.14
C VAL A 323 11.68 3.30 -14.56
N ASP A 324 11.63 4.62 -14.44
CA ASP A 324 12.73 5.43 -13.90
C ASP A 324 12.99 5.09 -12.42
N THR A 325 11.90 5.02 -11.65
CA THR A 325 11.90 4.66 -10.23
C THR A 325 10.81 3.62 -9.97
N PRO A 326 11.15 2.44 -9.41
CA PRO A 326 10.14 1.44 -9.07
C PRO A 326 9.19 1.94 -7.98
N PRO A 327 8.06 1.27 -7.73
CA PRO A 327 7.07 1.75 -6.79
C PRO A 327 7.65 1.83 -5.37
N GLN A 328 7.60 3.00 -4.75
CA GLN A 328 8.26 3.27 -3.45
C GLN A 328 7.42 2.94 -2.22
N SER A 329 6.17 2.48 -2.36
CA SER A 329 5.36 2.06 -1.22
C SER A 329 6.03 0.87 -0.50
N ALA A 330 5.82 0.74 0.81
CA ALA A 330 6.24 -0.43 1.55
C ALA A 330 5.53 -1.71 1.05
N ARG A 331 6.10 -2.87 1.37
CA ARG A 331 5.63 -4.18 0.94
C ARG A 331 5.35 -5.07 2.12
N HIS A 332 4.20 -5.73 2.06
CA HIS A 332 3.93 -6.89 2.89
C HIS A 332 4.65 -8.11 2.32
N GLU A 333 4.76 -9.17 3.13
CA GLU A 333 5.31 -10.44 2.67
C GLU A 333 4.56 -10.95 1.41
N GLY A 334 5.33 -11.47 0.45
CA GLY A 334 4.84 -11.93 -0.83
C GLY A 334 4.97 -10.89 -1.95
N PHE A 335 5.26 -9.63 -1.62
CA PHE A 335 5.56 -8.56 -2.59
C PHE A 335 6.90 -7.86 -2.35
N GLU A 336 7.61 -8.17 -1.27
CA GLU A 336 8.85 -7.50 -0.89
C GLU A 336 10.02 -7.75 -1.86
N THR A 337 9.93 -8.78 -2.70
CA THR A 337 10.92 -9.07 -3.76
C THR A 337 10.41 -8.72 -5.16
N ALA A 338 9.16 -8.23 -5.27
CA ALA A 338 8.51 -7.90 -6.53
C ALA A 338 8.61 -6.41 -6.85
N PHE A 339 8.49 -6.06 -8.14
CA PHE A 339 8.41 -4.67 -8.61
C PHE A 339 9.64 -3.82 -8.24
N LEU A 340 10.86 -4.40 -8.29
CA LEU A 340 12.11 -3.70 -7.97
C LEU A 340 12.95 -3.45 -9.23
N ASP A 341 13.33 -4.54 -9.90
CA ASP A 341 14.08 -4.50 -11.16
C ASP A 341 13.11 -4.57 -12.34
N MET A 342 12.84 -3.41 -12.93
CA MET A 342 11.83 -3.21 -13.96
C MET A 342 12.49 -2.72 -15.26
N PRO A 343 12.98 -3.62 -16.13
CA PRO A 343 13.58 -3.22 -17.40
C PRO A 343 12.55 -2.50 -18.31
N PRO A 344 13.03 -1.67 -19.26
CA PRO A 344 12.16 -1.07 -20.28
C PRO A 344 11.36 -2.12 -21.04
N MET A 345 10.19 -1.73 -21.53
CA MET A 345 9.28 -2.58 -22.29
C MET A 345 8.75 -1.84 -23.52
N THR A 346 8.57 -2.56 -24.61
CA THR A 346 8.05 -2.01 -25.87
C THR A 346 6.70 -2.66 -26.16
N PHE A 347 5.69 -1.86 -26.49
CA PHE A 347 4.35 -2.32 -26.82
C PHE A 347 4.21 -2.62 -28.31
#